data_AF-A0A954LHK4-F1
#
_entry.id   AF-A0A954LHK4-F1
#
_cell.length_a   1.000
_cell.length_b   1.000
_cell.length_c   1.000
_cell.angle_alpha   90.00
_cell.angle_beta   90.00
_cell.angle_gamma   90.00
#
_symmetry.space_group_name_H-M   'P 1'
#
loop_
_entity.id
_entity.type
_entity.pdbx_description
1 polymer ?
#
loop_
_entity_poly.entity_id
_entity_poly.type
_entity_poly.pdbx_seq_one_letter_code
_entity_poly.pdbx_strand_id
1 'polypeptide(L)'
;MAKTLQEYADWLDEREDLLWPKPPKAEAPKATPFLKPVSGVRVVAWNLYGTLLRIADGDLLFEVPQELRMQIALEKVDGEFNMWNHMYRKPIAPWKYLLEQYQKFLERQRMVGTKHKGDVPEVNSSQVWRQILAQLEEKDYEYDTDLYGDMEELSEKVAYFYHASLQGVEAAPNALDALKRVANNHLAQGVIADAQPFTLPQFLRCLKTQGTLPPLG
;
A
#
# COMPACT_ATOMS: atom_id res chain seq x y z
N MET A 1 -12.40 15.14 14.96
CA MET A 1 -11.14 15.01 14.19
C MET A 1 -11.19 13.65 13.55
N ALA A 2 -10.94 13.59 12.25
CA ALA A 2 -10.94 12.34 11.51
C ALA A 2 -9.86 11.38 12.00
N LYS A 3 -10.03 10.08 11.70
CA LYS A 3 -8.98 9.10 11.97
C LYS A 3 -7.77 9.42 11.09
N THR A 4 -6.59 9.44 11.70
CA THR A 4 -5.33 9.38 10.94
C THR A 4 -5.27 8.10 10.11
N LEU A 5 -4.39 8.06 9.11
CA LEU A 5 -4.22 6.86 8.29
C LEU A 5 -3.83 5.61 9.10
N GLN A 6 -3.03 5.80 10.17
CA GLN A 6 -2.67 4.72 11.10
C GLN A 6 -3.89 4.24 11.90
N GLU A 7 -4.70 5.15 12.44
CA GLU A 7 -5.91 4.79 13.20
C GLU A 7 -6.98 4.15 12.30
N TYR A 8 -7.05 4.56 11.03
CA TYR A 8 -7.91 3.92 10.03
C TYR A 8 -7.43 2.50 9.72
N ALA A 9 -6.12 2.30 9.53
CA ALA A 9 -5.54 1.00 9.31
C ALA A 9 -5.73 0.05 10.51
N ASP A 10 -5.55 0.55 11.74
CA ASP A 10 -5.79 -0.23 12.96
C ASP A 10 -7.29 -0.55 13.12
N TRP A 11 -8.20 0.39 12.80
CA TRP A 11 -9.66 0.15 12.79
C TRP A 11 -10.09 -0.93 11.78
N LEU A 12 -9.46 -0.97 10.60
CA LEU A 12 -9.73 -2.01 9.59
C LEU A 12 -9.31 -3.42 10.04
N ASP A 13 -8.32 -3.55 10.93
CA ASP A 13 -7.90 -4.84 11.48
C ASP A 13 -8.91 -5.40 12.51
N GLU A 14 -9.72 -4.53 13.12
CA GLU A 14 -10.79 -4.92 14.05
C GLU A 14 -12.05 -5.43 13.33
N ARG A 15 -12.14 -5.24 12.02
CA ARG A 15 -13.29 -5.62 11.20
C ARG A 15 -13.22 -7.08 10.73
N GLU A 16 -14.12 -7.91 11.25
CA GLU A 16 -14.22 -9.33 10.85
C GLU A 16 -14.90 -9.54 9.49
N ASP A 17 -15.61 -8.53 8.96
CA ASP A 17 -16.33 -8.63 7.69
C ASP A 17 -15.42 -8.50 6.45
N LEU A 18 -14.16 -8.06 6.64
CA LEU A 18 -13.20 -7.84 5.57
C LEU A 18 -12.23 -9.02 5.42
N LEU A 19 -12.26 -9.67 4.25
CA LEU A 19 -11.34 -10.76 3.92
C LEU A 19 -10.14 -10.24 3.11
N TRP A 20 -8.98 -10.06 3.74
CA TRP A 20 -7.77 -9.60 3.06
C TRP A 20 -7.05 -10.73 2.31
N PRO A 21 -6.49 -10.48 1.11
CA PRO A 21 -5.58 -11.44 0.48
C PRO A 21 -4.37 -11.71 1.37
N LYS A 22 -3.84 -12.93 1.32
CA LYS A 22 -2.58 -13.29 1.98
C LYS A 22 -1.49 -13.51 0.93
N PRO A 23 -0.24 -13.13 1.21
CA PRO A 23 0.85 -13.48 0.31
C PRO A 23 1.03 -15.00 0.25
N PRO A 24 1.58 -15.56 -0.85
CA PRO A 24 1.92 -16.98 -0.96
C PRO A 24 2.78 -17.45 0.22
N LYS A 25 2.80 -18.73 0.58
CA LYS A 25 3.68 -19.21 1.66
C LYS A 25 5.16 -19.08 1.25
N ALA A 26 6.02 -18.71 2.20
CA ALA A 26 7.45 -18.68 1.96
C ALA A 26 7.99 -20.10 1.83
N GLU A 27 8.68 -20.37 0.73
CA GLU A 27 9.46 -21.59 0.56
C GLU A 27 10.93 -21.26 0.74
N ALA A 28 11.53 -21.82 1.80
CA ALA A 28 12.96 -21.66 2.01
C ALA A 28 13.73 -22.41 0.91
N PRO A 29 14.72 -21.79 0.26
CA PRO A 29 15.55 -22.49 -0.70
C PRO A 29 16.29 -23.64 0.03
N LYS A 30 16.45 -24.77 -0.66
CA LYS A 30 17.26 -25.91 -0.17
C LYS A 30 18.76 -25.58 -0.30
N ALA A 31 19.21 -24.56 0.39
CA ALA A 31 20.58 -24.08 0.39
C ALA A 31 21.07 -23.88 1.81
N THR A 32 22.32 -24.26 2.09
CA THR A 32 22.98 -23.93 3.35
C THR A 32 23.33 -22.43 3.33
N PRO A 33 22.83 -21.62 4.27
CA PRO A 33 23.20 -20.22 4.34
C PRO A 33 24.71 -20.09 4.52
N PHE A 34 25.38 -19.39 3.60
CA PHE A 34 26.80 -19.08 3.72
C PHE A 34 27.02 -17.63 3.33
N LEU A 35 27.58 -16.85 4.25
CA LEU A 35 28.02 -15.50 4.00
C LEU A 35 29.39 -15.31 4.66
N LYS A 36 30.39 -14.92 3.87
CA LYS A 36 31.66 -14.48 4.45
C LYS A 36 31.40 -13.18 5.20
N PRO A 37 31.80 -13.05 6.48
CA PRO A 37 31.63 -11.80 7.22
C PRO A 37 32.25 -10.64 6.44
N VAL A 38 31.44 -9.63 6.14
CA VAL A 38 31.91 -8.38 5.53
C VAL A 38 32.28 -7.44 6.66
N SER A 39 33.55 -7.04 6.72
CA SER A 39 34.02 -6.06 7.69
C SER A 39 33.75 -4.63 7.22
N GLY A 40 33.68 -3.69 8.16
CA GLY A 40 33.56 -2.26 7.83
C GLY A 40 32.14 -1.78 7.51
N VAL A 41 31.12 -2.61 7.63
CA VAL A 41 29.71 -2.17 7.51
C VAL A 41 29.41 -1.14 8.60
N ARG A 42 28.78 -0.03 8.20
CA ARG A 42 28.37 1.08 9.09
C ARG A 42 26.87 1.39 8.98
N VAL A 43 26.29 1.08 7.82
CA VAL A 43 24.90 1.41 7.48
C VAL A 43 24.22 0.19 6.86
N VAL A 44 22.96 -0.03 7.20
CA VAL A 44 22.07 -1.00 6.54
C VAL A 44 20.89 -0.26 5.94
N ALA A 45 20.74 -0.34 4.61
CA ALA A 45 19.58 0.19 3.90
C ALA A 45 18.62 -0.94 3.57
N TRP A 46 17.35 -0.78 3.94
CA TRP A 46 16.31 -1.77 3.74
C TRP A 46 15.38 -1.36 2.60
N ASN A 47 15.11 -2.27 1.67
CA ASN A 47 13.86 -2.21 0.92
C ASN A 47 12.70 -2.70 1.82
N LEU A 48 11.48 -2.29 1.53
CA LEU A 48 10.29 -2.73 2.26
C LEU A 48 9.65 -3.94 1.59
N TYR A 49 8.97 -3.72 0.48
CA TYR A 49 8.28 -4.76 -0.28
C TYR A 49 9.29 -5.76 -0.84
N GLY A 50 9.04 -7.05 -0.61
CA GLY A 50 9.94 -8.14 -1.00
C GLY A 50 11.12 -8.39 -0.05
N THR A 51 11.34 -7.52 0.96
CA THR A 51 12.44 -7.66 1.92
C THR A 51 11.95 -7.72 3.37
N LEU A 52 11.49 -6.60 3.94
CA LEU A 52 10.92 -6.57 5.30
C LEU A 52 9.44 -6.93 5.31
N LEU A 53 8.75 -6.68 4.21
CA LEU A 53 7.38 -7.09 3.95
C LEU A 53 7.36 -8.14 2.85
N ARG A 54 6.68 -9.25 3.11
CA ARG A 54 6.34 -10.22 2.08
C ARG A 54 5.04 -9.78 1.43
N ILE A 55 5.07 -9.63 0.12
CA ILE A 55 3.94 -9.21 -0.70
C ILE A 55 3.73 -10.21 -1.83
N ALA A 56 2.47 -10.36 -2.27
CA ALA A 56 2.07 -11.39 -3.21
C ALA A 56 2.89 -11.45 -4.51
N ASP A 57 3.29 -10.29 -5.02
CA ASP A 57 3.96 -10.15 -6.32
C ASP A 57 5.45 -9.75 -6.20
N GLY A 58 6.03 -9.82 -5.00
CA GLY A 58 7.40 -9.39 -4.70
C GLY A 58 7.54 -7.88 -4.49
N ASP A 59 6.85 -7.08 -5.29
CA ASP A 59 6.84 -5.61 -5.22
C ASP A 59 5.41 -5.06 -5.04
N LEU A 60 5.32 -3.78 -4.66
CA LEU A 60 4.04 -3.05 -4.65
C LEU A 60 3.66 -2.68 -6.09
N LEU A 61 2.53 -3.19 -6.54
CA LEU A 61 2.01 -2.98 -7.89
C LEU A 61 0.75 -2.11 -7.86
N PHE A 62 0.68 -1.15 -8.77
CA PHE A 62 -0.51 -0.34 -8.99
C PHE A 62 -1.61 -1.10 -9.75
N GLU A 63 -1.22 -2.11 -10.53
CA GLU A 63 -2.10 -2.98 -11.31
C GLU A 63 -1.50 -4.38 -11.32
N VAL A 64 -2.36 -5.41 -11.28
CA VAL A 64 -1.92 -6.80 -11.41
C VAL A 64 -2.49 -7.43 -12.68
N PRO A 65 -1.79 -8.38 -13.33
CA PRO A 65 -2.27 -8.99 -14.57
C PRO A 65 -3.58 -9.78 -14.42
N GLN A 66 -3.93 -10.21 -13.20
CA GLN A 66 -5.13 -11.01 -12.95
C GLN A 66 -6.36 -10.10 -12.80
N GLU A 67 -7.22 -10.08 -13.83
CA GLU A 67 -8.45 -9.29 -13.86
C GLU A 67 -9.35 -9.55 -12.63
N LEU A 68 -9.46 -10.81 -12.19
CA LEU A 68 -10.26 -11.14 -11.01
C LEU A 68 -9.76 -10.46 -9.73
N ARG A 69 -8.44 -10.30 -9.55
CA ARG A 69 -7.88 -9.57 -8.39
C ARG A 69 -8.20 -8.08 -8.48
N MET A 70 -8.08 -7.51 -9.67
CA MET A 70 -8.47 -6.11 -9.92
C MET A 70 -9.96 -5.89 -9.63
N GLN A 71 -10.83 -6.79 -10.13
CA GLN A 71 -12.26 -6.77 -9.88
C GLN A 71 -12.56 -6.78 -8.38
N ILE A 72 -12.05 -7.79 -7.65
CA ILE A 72 -12.31 -7.93 -6.21
C ILE A 72 -11.85 -6.69 -5.43
N ALA A 73 -10.67 -6.15 -5.76
CA ALA A 73 -10.15 -4.98 -5.08
C ALA A 73 -11.02 -3.73 -5.32
N LEU A 74 -11.46 -3.51 -6.55
CA LEU A 74 -12.28 -2.35 -6.92
C LEU A 74 -13.72 -2.46 -6.42
N GLU A 75 -14.32 -3.66 -6.43
CA GLU A 75 -15.64 -3.89 -5.83
C GLU A 75 -15.63 -3.63 -4.33
N LYS A 76 -14.56 -4.00 -3.63
CA LYS A 76 -14.40 -3.68 -2.21
C LYS A 76 -14.25 -2.18 -1.96
N VAL A 77 -13.47 -1.48 -2.79
CA VAL A 77 -13.34 -0.01 -2.70
C VAL A 77 -14.72 0.64 -2.91
N ASP A 78 -15.44 0.23 -3.95
CA ASP A 78 -16.78 0.74 -4.20
C ASP A 78 -17.73 0.50 -3.02
N GLY A 79 -17.71 -0.71 -2.44
CA GLY A 79 -18.52 -1.06 -1.28
C GLY A 79 -18.17 -0.29 0.00
N GLU A 80 -16.88 -0.10 0.28
CA GLU A 80 -16.40 0.60 1.48
C GLU A 80 -16.72 2.10 1.44
N PHE A 81 -16.53 2.71 0.26
CA PHE A 81 -16.62 4.16 0.09
C PHE A 81 -17.93 4.61 -0.59
N ASN A 82 -18.84 3.69 -0.92
CA ASN A 82 -20.14 3.97 -1.54
C ASN A 82 -20.05 4.85 -2.81
N MET A 83 -19.07 4.56 -3.67
CA MET A 83 -18.77 5.41 -4.83
C MET A 83 -19.82 5.27 -5.95
N TRP A 84 -20.42 4.10 -6.11
CA TRP A 84 -21.26 3.73 -7.25
C TRP A 84 -22.39 4.71 -7.53
N ASN A 85 -23.07 5.17 -6.48
CA ASN A 85 -24.22 6.07 -6.62
C ASN A 85 -23.88 7.42 -7.25
N HIS A 86 -22.60 7.79 -7.25
CA HIS A 86 -22.08 9.06 -7.74
C HIS A 86 -21.23 8.89 -9.02
N MET A 87 -21.10 7.66 -9.54
CA MET A 87 -20.45 7.40 -10.82
C MET A 87 -21.34 7.75 -12.01
N TYR A 88 -20.72 8.09 -13.13
CA TYR A 88 -21.44 8.23 -14.40
C TYR A 88 -22.04 6.88 -14.81
N ARG A 89 -23.36 6.85 -15.00
CA ARG A 89 -24.08 5.65 -15.43
C ARG A 89 -23.63 5.24 -16.83
N LYS A 90 -22.78 4.22 -16.91
CA LYS A 90 -22.45 3.50 -18.13
C LYS A 90 -23.05 2.09 -18.08
N PRO A 91 -23.37 1.45 -19.21
CA PRO A 91 -23.89 0.08 -19.26
C PRO A 91 -22.75 -0.95 -19.07
N ILE A 92 -21.91 -0.75 -18.07
CA ILE A 92 -20.82 -1.65 -17.67
C ILE A 92 -20.88 -1.88 -16.17
N ALA A 93 -20.20 -2.92 -15.67
CA ALA A 93 -20.11 -3.18 -14.25
C ALA A 93 -19.40 -2.00 -13.52
N PRO A 94 -19.81 -1.64 -12.30
CA PRO A 94 -19.21 -0.54 -11.51
C PRO A 94 -17.69 -0.61 -11.43
N TRP A 95 -17.14 -1.79 -11.13
CA TRP A 95 -15.70 -1.99 -11.01
C TRP A 95 -14.95 -1.77 -12.33
N LYS A 96 -15.57 -2.06 -13.49
CA LYS A 96 -14.96 -1.79 -14.81
C LYS A 96 -14.88 -0.30 -15.07
N TYR A 97 -15.92 0.44 -14.70
CA TYR A 97 -15.89 1.91 -14.77
C TYR A 97 -14.78 2.48 -13.89
N LEU A 98 -14.67 2.02 -12.63
CA LEU A 98 -13.59 2.42 -11.73
C LEU A 98 -12.21 2.07 -12.30
N LEU A 99 -12.06 0.87 -12.85
CA LEU A 99 -10.82 0.43 -13.48
C LEU A 99 -10.43 1.34 -14.64
N GLU A 100 -11.36 1.69 -15.53
CA GLU A 100 -11.11 2.62 -16.63
C GLU A 100 -10.63 4.00 -16.11
N GLN A 101 -11.26 4.54 -15.07
CA GLN A 101 -10.83 5.83 -14.50
C GLN A 101 -9.45 5.72 -13.83
N TYR A 102 -9.24 4.66 -13.04
CA TYR A 102 -7.97 4.41 -12.36
C TYR A 102 -6.83 4.28 -13.36
N GLN A 103 -6.98 3.46 -14.40
CA GLN A 103 -5.97 3.29 -15.45
C GLN A 103 -5.69 4.59 -16.19
N LYS A 104 -6.74 5.35 -16.53
CA LYS A 104 -6.60 6.66 -17.17
C LYS A 104 -5.74 7.62 -16.34
N PHE A 105 -5.99 7.72 -15.04
CA PHE A 105 -5.24 8.65 -14.17
C PHE A 105 -3.84 8.13 -13.81
N LEU A 106 -3.69 6.81 -13.69
CA LEU A 106 -2.40 6.16 -13.50
C LEU A 106 -1.48 6.40 -14.70
N GLU A 107 -1.95 6.14 -15.92
CA GLU A 107 -1.19 6.41 -17.15
C GLU A 107 -0.85 7.90 -17.28
N ARG A 108 -1.77 8.79 -16.89
CA ARG A 108 -1.50 10.23 -16.87
C ARG A 108 -0.30 10.57 -15.98
N GLN A 109 -0.20 9.97 -14.79
CA GLN A 109 0.94 10.18 -13.90
C GLN A 109 2.24 9.58 -14.48
N ARG A 110 2.16 8.39 -15.06
CA ARG A 110 3.30 7.72 -15.73
C ARG A 110 3.87 8.53 -16.91
N MET A 111 3.07 9.40 -17.52
CA MET A 111 3.47 10.26 -18.64
C MET A 111 3.95 11.67 -18.23
N VAL A 112 3.96 12.01 -16.93
CA VAL A 112 4.42 13.33 -16.49
C VAL A 112 5.91 13.47 -16.79
N GLY A 113 6.26 14.55 -17.51
CA GLY A 113 7.65 14.83 -17.88
C GLY A 113 8.53 15.02 -16.65
N THR A 114 9.67 14.33 -16.64
CA THR A 114 10.68 14.41 -15.59
C THR A 114 11.77 15.44 -15.94
N LYS A 115 12.48 15.94 -14.93
CA LYS A 115 13.53 16.96 -15.12
C LYS A 115 14.73 16.42 -15.91
N HIS A 116 15.04 15.13 -15.80
CA HIS A 116 16.16 14.51 -16.49
C HIS A 116 15.70 13.45 -17.51
N LYS A 117 16.40 13.40 -18.64
CA LYS A 117 16.12 12.44 -19.69
C LYS A 117 16.45 11.02 -19.20
N GLY A 118 15.46 10.15 -19.17
CA GLY A 118 15.59 8.76 -18.70
C GLY A 118 15.02 8.54 -17.30
N ASP A 119 14.63 9.60 -16.58
CA ASP A 119 13.90 9.45 -15.32
C ASP A 119 12.48 8.95 -15.60
N VAL A 120 12.04 7.99 -14.80
CA VAL A 120 10.64 7.55 -14.76
C VAL A 120 9.94 8.35 -13.66
N PRO A 121 8.77 8.97 -13.93
CA PRO A 121 8.05 9.70 -12.90
C PRO A 121 7.59 8.75 -11.80
N GLU A 122 7.79 9.17 -10.55
CA GLU A 122 7.22 8.48 -9.39
C GLU A 122 5.70 8.66 -9.40
N VAL A 123 4.98 7.55 -9.26
CA VAL A 123 3.52 7.55 -9.19
C VAL A 123 3.10 7.57 -7.73
N ASN A 124 2.15 8.44 -7.42
CA ASN A 124 1.51 8.47 -6.10
C ASN A 124 0.06 7.98 -6.19
N SER A 125 -0.19 6.84 -5.54
CA SER A 125 -1.50 6.16 -5.49
C SER A 125 -2.59 7.07 -4.91
N SER A 126 -2.31 7.83 -3.85
CA SER A 126 -3.31 8.76 -3.29
C SER A 126 -3.71 9.83 -4.29
N GLN A 127 -2.77 10.31 -5.11
CA GLN A 127 -3.09 11.28 -6.16
C GLN A 127 -3.90 10.66 -7.30
N VAL A 128 -3.75 9.37 -7.61
CA VAL A 128 -4.62 8.68 -8.58
C VAL A 128 -6.05 8.67 -8.05
N TRP A 129 -6.24 8.26 -6.80
CA TRP A 129 -7.56 8.21 -6.15
C TRP A 129 -8.18 9.57 -5.94
N ARG A 130 -7.39 10.59 -5.59
CA ARG A 130 -7.85 11.98 -5.48
C ARG A 130 -8.49 12.49 -6.77
N GLN A 131 -7.92 12.15 -7.93
CA GLN A 131 -8.50 12.55 -9.22
C GLN A 131 -9.85 11.87 -9.49
N ILE A 132 -9.98 10.60 -9.10
CA ILE A 132 -11.26 9.88 -9.20
C ILE A 132 -12.29 10.51 -8.26
N LEU A 133 -11.92 10.74 -7.00
CA LEU A 133 -12.80 11.35 -5.99
C LEU A 133 -13.24 12.76 -6.38
N ALA A 134 -12.35 13.58 -6.96
CA ALA A 134 -12.72 14.90 -7.48
C ALA A 134 -13.79 14.83 -8.57
N GLN A 135 -13.77 13.80 -9.44
CA GLN A 135 -14.84 13.60 -10.42
C GLN A 135 -16.16 13.16 -9.79
N LEU A 136 -16.10 12.44 -8.66
CA LEU A 136 -17.29 12.07 -7.90
C LEU A 136 -17.85 13.27 -7.13
N GLU A 137 -17.01 14.17 -6.64
CA GLU A 137 -17.41 15.42 -5.97
C GLU A 137 -18.22 16.33 -6.91
N GLU A 138 -17.89 16.38 -8.22
CA GLU A 138 -18.72 17.05 -9.25
C GLU A 138 -20.14 16.46 -9.38
N LYS A 139 -20.41 15.32 -8.74
CA LYS A 139 -21.70 14.62 -8.67
C LYS A 139 -22.28 14.59 -7.27
N ASP A 140 -21.88 15.53 -6.42
CA ASP A 140 -22.37 15.66 -5.04
C ASP A 140 -22.05 14.39 -4.21
N TYR A 141 -20.88 13.79 -4.42
CA TYR A 141 -20.42 12.66 -3.61
C TYR A 141 -20.23 13.04 -2.14
N GLU A 142 -20.99 12.36 -1.29
CA GLU A 142 -20.92 12.51 0.16
C GLU A 142 -20.21 11.30 0.80
N TYR A 143 -19.41 11.58 1.83
CA TYR A 143 -18.72 10.58 2.64
C TYR A 143 -18.63 11.06 4.09
N ASP A 144 -18.32 10.14 5.00
CA ASP A 144 -18.17 10.44 6.42
C ASP A 144 -16.86 11.21 6.67
N THR A 145 -16.94 12.55 6.75
CA THR A 145 -15.77 13.41 7.02
C THR A 145 -15.24 13.25 8.44
N ASP A 146 -16.07 12.81 9.39
CA ASP A 146 -15.63 12.55 10.77
C ASP A 146 -14.82 11.27 10.88
N LEU A 147 -15.01 10.33 9.94
CA LEU A 147 -14.19 9.13 9.83
C LEU A 147 -12.99 9.31 8.90
N TYR A 148 -13.24 9.83 7.69
CA TYR A 148 -12.28 9.81 6.59
C TYR A 148 -11.46 11.10 6.44
N GLY A 149 -11.91 12.22 6.99
CA GLY A 149 -11.18 13.49 6.93
C GLY A 149 -11.52 14.32 5.70
N ASP A 150 -10.57 15.13 5.25
CA ASP A 150 -10.73 15.87 3.99
C ASP A 150 -10.45 15.00 2.75
N MET A 151 -10.53 15.60 1.55
CA MET A 151 -10.31 14.90 0.29
C MET A 151 -8.89 14.29 0.17
N GLU A 152 -7.89 14.92 0.76
CA GLU A 152 -6.51 14.44 0.75
C GLU A 152 -6.39 13.22 1.66
N GLU A 153 -6.88 13.33 2.90
CA GLU A 153 -6.90 12.23 3.87
C GLU A 153 -7.76 11.04 3.39
N LEU A 154 -8.91 11.31 2.76
CA LEU A 154 -9.74 10.28 2.15
C LEU A 154 -8.97 9.56 1.02
N SER A 155 -8.27 10.30 0.16
CA SER A 155 -7.53 9.71 -0.96
C SER A 155 -6.42 8.76 -0.50
N GLU A 156 -5.75 9.06 0.63
CA GLU A 156 -4.76 8.16 1.23
C GLU A 156 -5.39 6.90 1.81
N LYS A 157 -6.55 7.02 2.46
CA LYS A 157 -7.31 5.88 3.02
C LYS A 157 -7.83 4.97 1.92
N VAL A 158 -8.38 5.54 0.84
CA VAL A 158 -8.81 4.78 -0.35
C VAL A 158 -7.61 4.06 -0.99
N ALA A 159 -6.48 4.75 -1.15
CA ALA A 159 -5.26 4.15 -1.70
C ALA A 159 -4.76 2.97 -0.85
N TYR A 160 -4.71 3.14 0.48
CA TYR A 160 -4.36 2.06 1.41
C TYR A 160 -5.32 0.87 1.29
N PHE A 161 -6.63 1.13 1.34
CA PHE A 161 -7.67 0.10 1.29
C PHE A 161 -7.64 -0.67 -0.04
N TYR A 162 -7.45 0.04 -1.15
CA TYR A 162 -7.29 -0.54 -2.48
C TYR A 162 -6.08 -1.48 -2.54
N HIS A 163 -4.90 -1.01 -2.14
CA HIS A 163 -3.68 -1.83 -2.20
C HIS A 163 -3.74 -3.03 -1.23
N ALA A 164 -4.31 -2.84 -0.03
CA ALA A 164 -4.55 -3.94 0.92
C ALA A 164 -5.53 -4.98 0.36
N SER A 165 -6.49 -4.56 -0.46
CA SER A 165 -7.42 -5.46 -1.17
C SER A 165 -6.81 -6.14 -2.38
N LEU A 166 -5.83 -5.50 -3.04
CA LEU A 166 -5.20 -5.97 -4.28
C LEU A 166 -4.07 -6.97 -4.03
N GLN A 167 -3.19 -6.69 -3.07
CA GLN A 167 -1.99 -7.47 -2.78
C GLN A 167 -1.92 -7.81 -1.30
N GLY A 168 -1.88 -9.11 -1.00
CA GLY A 168 -1.67 -9.57 0.36
C GLY A 168 -0.28 -9.21 0.84
N VAL A 169 -0.18 -8.68 2.06
CA VAL A 169 1.07 -8.27 2.69
C VAL A 169 1.18 -8.81 4.11
N GLU A 170 2.37 -9.25 4.49
CA GLU A 170 2.69 -9.64 5.86
C GLU A 170 4.15 -9.32 6.19
N ALA A 171 4.52 -9.27 7.47
CA ALA A 171 5.92 -9.09 7.84
C ALA A 171 6.74 -10.32 7.43
N ALA A 172 7.91 -10.09 6.83
CA ALA A 172 8.83 -11.18 6.50
C ALA A 172 9.28 -11.91 7.78
N PRO A 173 9.46 -13.24 7.75
CA PRO A 173 9.89 -14.00 8.93
C PRO A 173 11.11 -13.36 9.60
N ASN A 174 11.00 -13.10 10.91
CA ASN A 174 12.04 -12.47 11.73
C ASN A 174 12.44 -11.04 11.32
N ALA A 175 11.63 -10.32 10.54
CA ALA A 175 11.90 -8.93 10.14
C ALA A 175 12.14 -8.03 11.37
N LEU A 176 11.28 -8.13 12.40
CA LEU A 176 11.44 -7.36 13.63
C LEU A 176 12.73 -7.70 14.38
N ASP A 177 13.10 -8.98 14.44
CA ASP A 177 14.35 -9.43 15.08
C ASP A 177 15.58 -8.92 14.31
N ALA A 178 15.54 -8.95 12.97
CA ALA A 178 16.61 -8.43 12.13
C ALA A 178 16.84 -6.93 12.36
N LEU A 179 15.76 -6.12 12.39
CA LEU A 179 15.83 -4.69 12.69
C LEU A 179 16.41 -4.42 14.08
N LYS A 180 15.97 -5.18 15.09
CA LYS A 180 16.49 -5.10 16.47
C LYS A 180 17.97 -5.46 16.54
N ARG A 181 18.40 -6.52 15.84
CA ARG A 181 19.82 -6.92 15.80
C ARG A 181 20.70 -5.85 15.18
N VAL A 182 20.28 -5.22 14.08
CA VAL A 182 21.03 -4.14 13.46
C VAL A 182 21.17 -2.95 14.41
N ALA A 183 20.06 -2.55 15.07
CA ALA A 183 20.08 -1.49 16.08
C ALA A 183 21.01 -1.82 17.26
N ASN A 184 20.93 -3.05 17.80
CA ASN A 184 21.74 -3.50 18.93
C ASN A 184 23.26 -3.59 18.60
N ASN A 185 23.62 -3.66 17.31
CA ASN A 185 25.01 -3.60 16.87
C ASN A 185 25.49 -2.15 16.59
N HIS A 186 24.70 -1.14 16.99
CA HIS A 186 25.00 0.28 16.78
C HIS A 186 25.28 0.65 15.31
N LEU A 187 24.65 -0.08 14.38
CA LEU A 187 24.68 0.26 12.96
C LEU A 187 23.57 1.26 12.67
N ALA A 188 23.90 2.28 11.87
CA ALA A 188 22.87 3.15 11.31
C ALA A 188 21.99 2.32 10.36
N GLN A 189 20.69 2.55 10.36
CA GLN A 189 19.79 1.89 9.44
C GLN A 189 18.72 2.83 8.93
N GLY A 190 18.27 2.60 7.71
CA GLY A 190 17.25 3.39 7.06
C GLY A 190 16.52 2.59 5.99
N VAL A 191 15.45 3.17 5.48
CA VAL A 191 14.63 2.58 4.41
C VAL A 191 14.92 3.30 3.10
N ILE A 192 15.09 2.52 2.03
CA ILE A 192 15.14 2.99 0.65
C ILE A 192 14.19 2.09 -0.12
N ALA A 193 13.00 2.59 -0.42
CA ALA A 193 11.93 1.83 -1.06
C ALA A 193 11.05 2.75 -1.91
N ASP A 194 10.39 2.17 -2.91
CA ASP A 194 9.34 2.82 -3.70
C ASP A 194 8.05 2.91 -2.86
N ALA A 195 8.10 3.78 -1.86
CA ALA A 195 7.05 3.91 -0.85
C ALA A 195 5.86 4.72 -1.39
N GLN A 196 4.71 4.50 -0.78
CA GLN A 196 3.50 5.29 -0.94
C GLN A 196 3.17 5.94 0.40
N PRO A 197 2.27 6.95 0.45
CA PRO A 197 1.89 7.60 1.70
C PRO A 197 1.45 6.62 2.80
N PHE A 198 0.83 5.50 2.42
CA PHE A 198 0.37 4.45 3.33
C PHE A 198 1.41 3.37 3.68
N THR A 199 2.60 3.40 3.07
CA THR A 199 3.60 2.34 3.22
C THR A 199 4.12 2.23 4.65
N LEU A 200 4.36 3.35 5.34
CA LEU A 200 4.81 3.33 6.73
C LEU A 200 3.73 2.74 7.67
N PRO A 201 2.47 3.21 7.65
CA PRO A 201 1.39 2.58 8.41
C PRO A 201 1.25 1.07 8.15
N GLN A 202 1.28 0.66 6.87
CA GLN A 202 1.20 -0.75 6.48
C GLN A 202 2.38 -1.55 7.04
N PHE A 203 3.59 -1.00 6.98
CA PHE A 203 4.80 -1.63 7.49
C PHE A 203 4.75 -1.83 9.01
N LEU A 204 4.41 -0.78 9.76
CA LEU A 204 4.31 -0.83 11.21
C LEU A 204 3.23 -1.83 11.64
N ARG A 205 2.06 -1.79 11.00
CA ARG A 205 0.96 -2.75 11.23
C ARG A 205 1.43 -4.19 11.05
N CYS A 206 2.10 -4.51 9.95
CA CYS A 206 2.63 -5.84 9.71
C CYS A 206 3.69 -6.24 10.75
N LEU A 207 4.61 -5.34 11.12
CA LEU A 207 5.64 -5.66 12.12
C LEU A 207 5.09 -5.88 13.53
N LYS A 208 4.00 -5.19 13.93
CA LYS A 208 3.34 -5.40 15.24
C LYS A 208 2.96 -6.88 15.45
N THR A 209 2.67 -7.62 14.37
CA THR A 209 2.35 -9.06 14.44
C THR A 209 3.50 -9.93 14.93
N GLN A 210 4.75 -9.43 14.88
CA GLN A 210 5.96 -10.13 15.35
C GLN A 210 6.38 -9.73 16.76
N GLY A 211 5.65 -8.81 17.40
CA GLY A 211 5.88 -8.36 18.77
C GLY A 211 5.92 -6.84 18.91
N THR A 212 6.40 -6.37 20.07
CA THR A 212 6.45 -4.95 20.39
C THR A 212 7.50 -4.22 19.54
N LEU A 213 7.04 -3.16 18.88
CA LEU A 213 7.88 -2.24 18.12
C LEU A 213 8.75 -1.39 19.07
N PRO A 214 10.01 -1.10 18.72
CA PRO A 214 10.79 -0.10 19.43
C PRO A 214 10.15 1.29 19.29
N PRO A 215 10.45 2.24 20.19
CA PRO A 215 10.03 3.63 20.00
C PRO A 215 10.51 4.11 18.63
N LEU A 216 9.59 4.66 17.84
CA LEU A 216 9.97 5.39 16.64
C LEU A 216 10.62 6.69 17.14
N GLY A 217 11.92 6.83 16.87
CA GLY A 217 12.72 7.99 17.31
C GLY A 217 12.32 9.29 16.64
#